data_AF-A0A9N9B1X8-F1
#
_entry.id   AF-A0A9N9B1X8-F1
#
_cell.length_a   1.000
_cell.length_b   1.000
_cell.length_c   1.000
_cell.angle_alpha   90.00
_cell.angle_beta   90.00
_cell.angle_gamma   90.00
#
_symmetry.space_group_name_H-M   'P 1'
#
loop_
_entity.id
_entity.type
_entity.pdbx_description
1 polymer ?
#
loop_
_entity_poly.entity_id
_entity_poly.type
_entity_poly.pdbx_seq_one_letter_code
_entity_poly.pdbx_strand_id
1 'polypeptide(L)'
;MDGKDEHVFDAKGEGGTVDKLRAKQEKKDMKKAKKKAAKNSARGSTEDTSAAVSTKELEVQEKVRKLVNQLAIRDAIQPVSGSSSSQKQKDMSSHKFWSTQPVPKHGETVEDDGPIEPNTPHDQIRKEPYVLPKEFEWTTLDLNNEPDLNELYTLLTNNYVEDDDAMFRFDYSGDFLKWALQPPGYLKIWHVGVRVSSNKKLVAFVSGIPADIRIYDSHQHLVEINFLCVHKKLRSKRLAPVLIKEITRRSHLQGIFQAVYTAGVVLPRPIAKARPMLKKDVPEVRALLNEYMSKFNFVPVFKTDDEVKHWILTREGVVWSFVVEDPETKKVTDFFSFYYLPSSVIGHQVHKTINAVYLFYYAVKESDEKATKGRLQSLMKDALILAKLKSVDVFNCLDLLENQLFIEELKFGPGDGYLNYYMYNWRCREMGSEKVGVVML
;
A
#
# COMPACT_ATOMS: atom_id res chain seq x y z
N MET A 1 31.00 -40.22 64.99
CA MET A 1 30.88 -41.49 64.24
C MET A 1 29.41 -41.70 63.94
N ASP A 2 29.09 -42.70 63.10
CA ASP A 2 27.77 -42.89 62.49
C ASP A 2 27.40 -41.75 61.52
N GLY A 3 26.64 -41.97 60.45
CA GLY A 3 26.20 -43.24 59.85
C GLY A 3 25.38 -42.92 58.59
N LYS A 4 25.70 -43.55 57.46
CA LYS A 4 24.94 -43.44 56.21
C LYS A 4 24.63 -44.83 55.68
N ASP A 5 23.37 -45.05 55.34
CA ASP A 5 22.95 -46.04 54.34
C ASP A 5 21.73 -45.50 53.59
N GLU A 6 21.56 -45.94 52.35
CA GLU A 6 20.43 -45.57 51.48
C GLU A 6 19.32 -46.62 51.54
N HIS A 7 18.07 -46.24 51.24
CA HIS A 7 17.16 -47.14 50.53
C HIS A 7 16.10 -46.37 49.73
N VAL A 8 15.83 -46.86 48.52
CA VAL A 8 14.87 -46.33 47.54
C VAL A 8 13.47 -46.90 47.77
N PHE A 9 12.41 -46.13 47.50
CA PHE A 9 11.10 -46.70 47.14
C PHE A 9 10.36 -45.89 46.03
N ASP A 10 9.54 -46.61 45.26
CA ASP A 10 8.84 -46.15 44.05
C ASP A 10 7.44 -45.58 44.35
N ALA A 11 6.90 -44.73 43.45
CA ALA A 11 5.56 -44.17 43.53
C ALA A 11 4.95 -43.92 42.13
N LYS A 12 4.20 -44.90 41.62
CA LYS A 12 3.38 -44.77 40.40
C LYS A 12 1.90 -44.66 40.70
N GLY A 13 1.25 -43.68 40.06
CA GLY A 13 -0.04 -43.93 39.42
C GLY A 13 -1.24 -43.13 39.93
N GLU A 14 -1.47 -41.95 39.36
CA GLU A 14 -2.82 -41.42 39.17
C GLU A 14 -2.88 -40.60 37.88
N GLY A 15 -3.83 -40.94 36.98
CA GLY A 15 -3.94 -40.26 35.67
C GLY A 15 -4.97 -40.85 34.71
N GLY A 16 -5.19 -42.16 34.72
CA GLY A 16 -6.08 -42.85 33.77
C GLY A 16 -7.60 -42.57 33.91
N THR A 17 -8.01 -41.72 34.85
CA THR A 17 -9.43 -41.47 35.19
C THR A 17 -9.95 -40.16 34.59
N VAL A 18 -9.14 -39.10 34.56
CA VAL A 18 -9.56 -37.75 34.13
C VAL A 18 -9.85 -37.72 32.63
N ASP A 19 -8.96 -38.27 31.80
CA ASP A 19 -9.14 -38.29 30.33
C ASP A 19 -10.35 -39.12 29.89
N LYS A 20 -10.70 -40.19 30.63
CA LYS A 20 -11.89 -41.01 30.36
C LYS A 20 -13.19 -40.26 30.65
N LEU A 21 -13.18 -39.27 31.54
CA LEU A 21 -14.32 -38.38 31.79
C LEU A 21 -14.41 -37.30 30.70
N ARG A 22 -13.28 -36.67 30.36
CA ARG A 22 -13.20 -35.66 29.29
C ARG A 22 -13.67 -36.20 27.93
N ALA A 23 -13.16 -37.35 27.50
CA ALA A 23 -13.55 -38.00 26.24
C ALA A 23 -15.02 -38.48 26.22
N LYS A 24 -15.64 -38.71 27.39
CA LYS A 24 -17.10 -38.96 27.50
C LYS A 24 -17.91 -37.68 27.30
N GLN A 25 -17.44 -36.55 27.81
CA GLN A 25 -18.12 -35.25 27.68
C GLN A 25 -18.06 -34.73 26.23
N GLU A 26 -16.89 -34.73 25.60
CA GLU A 26 -16.70 -34.30 24.21
C GLU A 26 -17.62 -35.08 23.24
N LYS A 27 -17.76 -36.41 23.42
CA LYS A 27 -18.70 -37.25 22.64
C LYS A 27 -20.19 -36.95 22.92
N LYS A 28 -20.53 -36.41 24.10
CA LYS A 28 -21.90 -36.03 24.48
C LYS A 28 -22.29 -34.70 23.84
N ASP A 29 -21.38 -33.73 23.84
CA ASP A 29 -21.64 -32.41 23.24
C ASP A 29 -21.53 -32.43 21.71
N MET A 30 -20.66 -33.25 21.10
CA MET A 30 -20.70 -33.47 19.65
C MET A 30 -22.02 -34.14 19.18
N LYS A 31 -22.65 -34.98 20.01
CA LYS A 31 -24.02 -35.49 19.75
C LYS A 31 -25.09 -34.39 19.90
N LYS A 32 -24.97 -33.47 20.86
CA LYS A 32 -25.85 -32.28 20.94
C LYS A 32 -25.71 -31.40 19.69
N ALA A 33 -24.48 -31.13 19.24
CA ALA A 33 -24.21 -30.29 18.07
C ALA A 33 -24.89 -30.84 16.81
N LYS A 34 -24.71 -32.13 16.48
CA LYS A 34 -25.41 -32.77 15.34
C LYS A 34 -26.93 -32.73 15.48
N LYS A 35 -27.48 -32.91 16.70
CA LYS A 35 -28.93 -32.84 16.94
C LYS A 35 -29.50 -31.41 16.91
N LYS A 36 -28.66 -30.38 17.05
CA LYS A 36 -29.04 -28.96 16.87
C LYS A 36 -28.98 -28.56 15.38
N ALA A 37 -27.95 -28.97 14.65
CA ALA A 37 -27.84 -28.74 13.21
C ALA A 37 -29.04 -29.33 12.44
N ALA A 38 -29.38 -30.59 12.69
CA ALA A 38 -30.52 -31.28 12.07
C ALA A 38 -31.91 -30.71 12.44
N LYS A 39 -32.01 -29.78 13.42
CA LYS A 39 -33.27 -29.11 13.78
C LYS A 39 -33.42 -27.73 13.14
N ASN A 40 -32.33 -27.14 12.64
CA ASN A 40 -32.36 -25.84 11.97
C ASN A 40 -32.64 -25.96 10.45
N SER A 41 -32.41 -27.12 9.83
CA SER A 41 -32.67 -27.35 8.39
C SER A 41 -34.13 -27.71 8.07
N ALA A 42 -35.08 -27.46 8.98
CA ALA A 42 -36.46 -27.96 8.89
C ALA A 42 -37.53 -26.90 9.20
N ARG A 43 -37.19 -25.60 9.13
CA ARG A 43 -38.14 -24.50 9.37
C ARG A 43 -37.68 -23.22 8.65
N GLY A 44 -38.06 -23.08 7.37
CA GLY A 44 -37.54 -22.00 6.52
C GLY A 44 -38.07 -21.96 5.07
N SER A 45 -39.35 -22.26 4.87
CA SER A 45 -40.12 -21.93 3.65
C SER A 45 -41.34 -21.12 4.11
N THR A 46 -41.70 -20.00 3.50
CA THR A 46 -41.95 -19.82 2.07
C THR A 46 -41.64 -18.37 1.61
N GLU A 47 -41.16 -18.22 0.37
CA GLU A 47 -41.84 -17.47 -0.72
C GLU A 47 -41.02 -17.59 -2.02
N ASP A 48 -41.70 -17.59 -3.16
CA ASP A 48 -41.12 -17.92 -4.48
C ASP A 48 -40.71 -16.68 -5.28
N THR A 49 -39.51 -16.68 -5.87
CA THR A 49 -39.16 -16.08 -7.20
C THR A 49 -37.64 -16.13 -7.47
N SER A 50 -37.12 -17.26 -8.00
CA SER A 50 -35.75 -17.27 -8.58
C SER A 50 -35.44 -18.36 -9.61
N ALA A 51 -36.37 -19.29 -9.92
CA ALA A 51 -36.16 -20.41 -10.85
C ALA A 51 -36.17 -20.01 -12.35
N ALA A 52 -35.51 -18.89 -12.70
CA ALA A 52 -35.45 -18.34 -14.06
C ALA A 52 -34.08 -17.71 -14.40
N VAL A 53 -32.98 -18.11 -13.74
CA VAL A 53 -31.61 -17.75 -14.14
C VAL A 53 -31.36 -18.28 -15.56
N SER A 54 -31.31 -17.37 -16.53
CA SER A 54 -31.67 -17.73 -17.90
C SER A 54 -30.56 -18.47 -18.66
N THR A 55 -30.94 -19.49 -19.43
CA THR A 55 -30.07 -20.28 -20.31
C THR A 55 -29.24 -19.41 -21.28
N LYS A 56 -29.71 -18.20 -21.58
CA LYS A 56 -29.04 -17.21 -22.45
C LYS A 56 -27.70 -16.76 -21.87
N GLU A 57 -27.54 -16.65 -20.56
CA GLU A 57 -26.26 -16.24 -19.96
C GLU A 57 -25.18 -17.31 -20.13
N LEU A 58 -25.55 -18.59 -19.99
CA LEU A 58 -24.65 -19.72 -20.21
C LEU A 58 -24.25 -19.84 -21.69
N GLU A 59 -25.20 -19.66 -22.62
CA GLU A 59 -24.87 -19.60 -24.05
C GLU A 59 -23.90 -18.45 -24.39
N VAL A 60 -24.11 -17.26 -23.81
CA VAL A 60 -23.23 -16.10 -24.03
C VAL A 60 -21.83 -16.38 -23.48
N GLN A 61 -21.71 -16.98 -22.29
CA GLN A 61 -20.42 -17.39 -21.73
C GLN A 61 -19.70 -18.42 -22.62
N GLU A 62 -20.43 -19.40 -23.17
CA GLU A 62 -19.83 -20.42 -24.04
C GLU A 62 -19.43 -19.86 -25.42
N LYS A 63 -20.24 -18.98 -26.01
CA LYS A 63 -19.93 -18.27 -27.26
C LYS A 63 -18.69 -17.38 -27.10
N VAL A 64 -18.56 -16.65 -25.99
CA VAL A 64 -17.35 -15.87 -25.65
C VAL A 64 -16.14 -16.80 -25.48
N ARG A 65 -16.28 -17.94 -24.77
CA ARG A 65 -15.20 -18.91 -24.59
C ARG A 65 -14.70 -19.50 -25.92
N LYS A 66 -15.61 -19.84 -26.83
CA LYS A 66 -15.28 -20.37 -28.17
C LYS A 66 -14.55 -19.32 -29.02
N LEU A 67 -14.97 -18.06 -28.99
CA LEU A 67 -14.31 -16.97 -29.73
C LEU A 67 -12.89 -16.68 -29.22
N VAL A 68 -12.67 -16.72 -27.90
CA VAL A 68 -11.35 -16.55 -27.29
C VAL A 68 -10.37 -17.64 -27.72
N ASN A 69 -10.83 -18.89 -27.84
CA ASN A 69 -9.97 -19.99 -28.31
C ASN A 69 -9.55 -19.84 -29.78
N GLN A 70 -10.41 -19.32 -30.65
CA GLN A 70 -10.05 -19.06 -32.06
C GLN A 70 -8.99 -17.98 -32.22
N LEU A 71 -8.94 -16.99 -31.31
CA LEU A 71 -7.91 -15.96 -31.30
C LEU A 71 -6.55 -16.49 -30.78
N ALA A 72 -6.55 -17.48 -29.89
CA ALA A 72 -5.33 -18.00 -29.27
C ALA A 72 -4.47 -18.88 -30.21
N ILE A 73 -5.05 -19.41 -31.30
CA ILE A 73 -4.39 -20.38 -32.19
C ILE A 73 -3.49 -19.70 -33.24
N ARG A 74 -3.67 -18.40 -33.51
CA ARG A 74 -3.07 -17.76 -34.70
C ARG A 74 -1.61 -17.29 -34.53
N ASP A 75 -1.15 -17.11 -33.29
CA ASP A 75 0.19 -16.61 -32.97
C ASP A 75 1.14 -17.70 -32.38
N ALA A 76 0.72 -18.96 -32.40
CA ALA A 76 1.31 -20.04 -31.59
C ALA A 76 2.25 -21.00 -32.37
N ILE A 77 3.22 -20.48 -33.13
CA ILE A 77 4.28 -21.30 -33.79
C ILE A 77 5.68 -20.70 -33.59
N GLN A 78 6.26 -20.90 -32.40
CA GLN A 78 7.60 -21.51 -32.20
C GLN A 78 7.92 -21.68 -30.69
N PRO A 79 8.73 -22.69 -30.30
CA PRO A 79 9.21 -22.92 -28.93
C PRO A 79 10.49 -22.10 -28.64
N VAL A 80 11.14 -22.04 -27.46
CA VAL A 80 11.14 -22.83 -26.19
C VAL A 80 11.39 -21.81 -25.02
N SER A 81 11.67 -22.07 -23.73
CA SER A 81 11.83 -23.23 -22.83
C SER A 81 11.86 -22.76 -21.35
N GLY A 82 11.57 -23.65 -20.40
CA GLY A 82 12.26 -23.66 -19.09
C GLY A 82 11.53 -23.06 -17.87
N SER A 83 11.74 -23.70 -16.72
CA SER A 83 11.14 -23.38 -15.41
C SER A 83 12.16 -22.84 -14.40
N SER A 84 11.69 -22.10 -13.39
CA SER A 84 12.18 -22.03 -11.98
C SER A 84 12.12 -20.61 -11.39
N SER A 85 12.34 -20.50 -10.08
CA SER A 85 12.00 -19.36 -9.23
C SER A 85 13.18 -18.43 -8.91
N SER A 86 12.95 -17.11 -8.97
CA SER A 86 13.58 -16.08 -8.12
C SER A 86 13.09 -14.68 -8.49
N GLN A 87 12.96 -13.78 -7.51
CA GLN A 87 12.66 -12.36 -7.74
C GLN A 87 13.92 -11.62 -8.24
N LYS A 88 14.27 -11.80 -9.51
CA LYS A 88 15.24 -10.89 -10.18
C LYS A 88 14.53 -9.60 -10.60
N GLN A 89 15.22 -8.47 -10.47
CA GLN A 89 14.84 -7.23 -11.14
C GLN A 89 14.62 -7.51 -12.63
N LYS A 90 13.46 -7.11 -13.17
CA LYS A 90 13.15 -7.31 -14.59
C LYS A 90 13.87 -6.27 -15.43
N ASP A 91 14.73 -6.76 -16.31
CA ASP A 91 15.47 -5.97 -17.29
C ASP A 91 14.53 -5.17 -18.24
N MET A 92 15.03 -4.05 -18.76
CA MET A 92 14.32 -3.08 -19.60
C MET A 92 13.65 -3.70 -20.82
N SER A 93 14.23 -4.77 -21.38
CA SER A 93 13.66 -5.56 -22.49
C SER A 93 12.21 -6.04 -22.26
N SER A 94 11.77 -6.13 -21.00
CA SER A 94 10.42 -6.55 -20.63
C SER A 94 9.36 -5.44 -20.65
N HIS A 95 9.73 -4.16 -20.48
CA HIS A 95 8.79 -3.04 -20.31
C HIS A 95 8.48 -2.30 -21.63
N LYS A 96 7.90 -3.02 -22.61
CA LYS A 96 7.59 -2.57 -23.98
C LYS A 96 6.61 -1.37 -24.14
N PHE A 97 6.16 -0.74 -23.06
CA PHE A 97 5.36 0.49 -23.08
C PHE A 97 6.16 1.69 -22.59
N TRP A 98 6.68 1.62 -21.36
CA TRP A 98 7.44 2.72 -20.73
C TRP A 98 8.73 3.08 -21.47
N SER A 99 9.33 2.11 -22.18
CA SER A 99 10.41 2.38 -23.13
C SER A 99 10.06 3.46 -24.16
N THR A 100 8.80 3.51 -24.63
CA THR A 100 8.30 4.46 -25.65
C THR A 100 7.62 5.70 -25.07
N GLN A 101 7.84 6.07 -23.81
CA GLN A 101 7.22 7.24 -23.16
C GLN A 101 8.28 8.26 -22.70
N PRO A 102 7.94 9.56 -22.61
CA PRO A 102 8.84 10.61 -22.10
C PRO A 102 9.00 10.51 -20.58
N VAL A 103 9.79 9.52 -20.16
CA VAL A 103 10.22 9.27 -18.78
C VAL A 103 11.70 8.87 -18.79
N PRO A 104 12.49 9.23 -17.75
CA PRO A 104 13.92 8.88 -17.71
C PRO A 104 14.12 7.37 -17.69
N LYS A 105 15.08 6.89 -18.46
CA LYS A 105 15.33 5.46 -18.67
C LYS A 105 16.08 4.85 -17.48
N HIS A 106 16.06 3.52 -17.39
CA HIS A 106 16.79 2.83 -16.33
C HIS A 106 18.30 2.92 -16.59
N GLY A 107 19.05 3.46 -15.62
CA GLY A 107 20.48 3.73 -15.75
C GLY A 107 20.82 5.14 -16.27
N GLU A 108 19.82 5.96 -16.58
CA GLU A 108 20.00 7.36 -16.98
C GLU A 108 20.36 8.23 -15.76
N THR A 109 21.50 8.95 -15.86
CA THR A 109 21.80 10.11 -15.01
C THR A 109 21.07 11.32 -15.60
N VAL A 110 20.36 12.05 -14.75
CA VAL A 110 19.76 13.35 -15.09
C VAL A 110 20.61 14.38 -14.36
N GLU A 111 21.13 15.37 -15.09
CA GLU A 111 22.06 16.39 -14.56
C GLU A 111 21.42 17.80 -14.54
N ASP A 112 20.35 18.02 -15.32
CA ASP A 112 19.56 19.26 -15.39
C ASP A 112 18.06 18.95 -15.23
N ASP A 113 17.32 19.81 -14.52
CA ASP A 113 15.85 19.77 -14.47
C ASP A 113 15.23 20.32 -15.77
N GLY A 114 14.40 19.53 -16.46
CA GLY A 114 13.70 20.01 -17.65
C GLY A 114 12.71 19.03 -18.29
N PRO A 115 11.96 19.50 -19.31
CA PRO A 115 11.07 18.65 -20.10
C PRO A 115 11.86 17.73 -21.04
N ILE A 116 11.60 16.42 -20.97
CA ILE A 116 12.29 15.39 -21.79
C ILE A 116 11.95 15.51 -23.28
N GLU A 117 10.72 15.93 -23.60
CA GLU A 117 10.26 16.23 -24.95
C GLU A 117 9.68 17.66 -24.96
N PRO A 118 9.90 18.48 -26.00
CA PRO A 118 9.33 19.82 -26.08
C PRO A 118 7.81 19.76 -26.23
N ASN A 119 7.11 20.72 -25.62
CA ASN A 119 5.65 20.84 -25.67
C ASN A 119 5.13 20.81 -27.11
N THR A 120 4.24 19.86 -27.43
CA THR A 120 3.71 19.67 -28.78
C THR A 120 2.85 20.87 -29.21
N PRO A 121 3.10 21.51 -30.37
CA PRO A 121 2.26 22.58 -30.90
C PRO A 121 0.78 22.16 -30.99
N HIS A 122 -0.14 23.06 -30.58
CA HIS A 122 -1.53 22.67 -30.35
C HIS A 122 -2.24 22.13 -31.60
N ASP A 123 -1.88 22.60 -32.80
CA ASP A 123 -2.35 22.09 -34.09
C ASP A 123 -1.95 20.61 -34.33
N GLN A 124 -0.78 20.19 -33.85
CA GLN A 124 -0.22 18.84 -34.01
C GLN A 124 -0.79 17.84 -32.98
N ILE A 125 -1.49 18.31 -31.94
CA ILE A 125 -2.10 17.46 -30.92
C ILE A 125 -3.37 16.79 -31.47
N ARG A 126 -3.36 15.45 -31.52
CA ARG A 126 -4.46 14.57 -31.95
C ARG A 126 -5.81 14.96 -31.33
N LYS A 127 -6.71 15.52 -32.14
CA LYS A 127 -8.06 15.96 -31.73
C LYS A 127 -9.02 14.81 -31.42
N GLU A 128 -8.93 13.72 -32.18
CA GLU A 128 -9.77 12.53 -32.00
C GLU A 128 -9.28 11.61 -30.86
N PRO A 129 -10.19 10.97 -30.10
CA PRO A 129 -9.83 9.94 -29.11
C PRO A 129 -8.98 8.81 -29.70
N TYR A 130 -8.21 8.12 -28.86
CA TYR A 130 -7.52 6.89 -29.29
C TYR A 130 -8.51 5.79 -29.68
N VAL A 131 -8.16 4.96 -30.67
CA VAL A 131 -9.05 3.89 -31.15
C VAL A 131 -9.14 2.76 -30.13
N LEU A 132 -10.36 2.41 -29.74
CA LEU A 132 -10.68 1.20 -28.97
C LEU A 132 -11.17 0.08 -29.90
N PRO A 133 -11.10 -1.20 -29.48
CA PRO A 133 -11.86 -2.26 -30.13
C PRO A 133 -13.37 -1.96 -30.06
N LYS A 134 -14.13 -2.33 -31.10
CA LYS A 134 -15.57 -2.03 -31.27
C LYS A 134 -16.48 -2.54 -30.13
N GLU A 135 -15.97 -3.43 -29.30
CA GLU A 135 -16.64 -3.94 -28.09
C GLU A 135 -16.60 -2.94 -26.92
N PHE A 136 -15.83 -1.86 -27.03
CA PHE A 136 -15.61 -0.85 -26.00
C PHE A 136 -15.76 0.58 -26.53
N GLU A 137 -16.14 1.49 -25.64
CA GLU A 137 -16.30 2.91 -25.92
C GLU A 137 -15.69 3.76 -24.79
N TRP A 138 -15.21 4.96 -25.15
CA TRP A 138 -14.81 5.96 -24.17
C TRP A 138 -16.03 6.56 -23.49
N THR A 139 -15.90 6.81 -22.19
CA THR A 139 -16.82 7.63 -21.41
C THR A 139 -16.03 8.69 -20.66
N THR A 140 -16.72 9.73 -20.21
CA THR A 140 -16.19 10.75 -19.31
C THR A 140 -17.13 10.77 -18.12
N LEU A 141 -16.63 10.53 -16.90
CA LEU A 141 -17.50 10.38 -15.73
C LEU A 141 -17.80 11.73 -15.09
N ASP A 142 -19.07 11.98 -14.80
CA ASP A 142 -19.51 13.12 -13.99
C ASP A 142 -19.77 12.66 -12.56
N LEU A 143 -18.90 13.01 -11.61
CA LEU A 143 -19.02 12.54 -10.21
C LEU A 143 -20.17 13.21 -9.43
N ASN A 144 -20.80 14.21 -10.04
CA ASN A 144 -22.08 14.78 -9.58
C ASN A 144 -23.28 13.92 -10.03
N ASN A 145 -23.10 13.02 -11.00
CA ASN A 145 -24.08 12.03 -11.44
C ASN A 145 -23.92 10.76 -10.57
N GLU A 146 -24.93 10.48 -9.75
CA GLU A 146 -24.90 9.38 -8.78
C GLU A 146 -24.67 7.99 -9.42
N PRO A 147 -25.31 7.62 -10.55
CA PRO A 147 -24.93 6.43 -11.33
C PRO A 147 -23.45 6.33 -11.71
N ASP A 148 -22.83 7.38 -12.28
CA ASP A 148 -21.40 7.37 -12.65
C ASP A 148 -20.50 7.18 -11.41
N LEU A 149 -20.83 7.86 -10.30
CA LEU A 149 -20.12 7.73 -9.03
C LEU A 149 -20.23 6.30 -8.46
N ASN A 150 -21.43 5.73 -8.46
CA ASN A 150 -21.70 4.39 -7.96
C ASN A 150 -21.04 3.30 -8.82
N GLU A 151 -20.93 3.50 -10.14
CA GLU A 151 -20.14 2.62 -11.00
C GLU A 151 -18.63 2.77 -10.79
N LEU A 152 -18.11 3.98 -10.57
CA LEU A 152 -16.70 4.18 -10.24
C LEU A 152 -16.34 3.50 -8.91
N TYR A 153 -17.15 3.73 -7.88
CA TYR A 153 -17.07 3.05 -6.58
C TYR A 153 -17.05 1.52 -6.78
N THR A 154 -18.05 0.99 -7.48
CA THR A 154 -18.17 -0.45 -7.76
C THR A 154 -16.97 -1.00 -8.55
N LEU A 155 -16.41 -0.23 -9.49
CA LEU A 155 -15.21 -0.63 -10.23
C LEU A 155 -14.01 -0.70 -9.28
N LEU A 156 -13.78 0.34 -8.47
CA LEU A 156 -12.62 0.45 -7.58
C LEU A 156 -12.65 -0.61 -6.46
N THR A 157 -13.72 -0.66 -5.65
CA THR A 157 -13.87 -1.60 -4.53
C THR A 157 -13.77 -3.07 -4.98
N ASN A 158 -14.07 -3.40 -6.25
CA ASN A 158 -13.92 -4.75 -6.80
C ASN A 158 -12.64 -5.00 -7.62
N ASN A 159 -11.91 -3.98 -8.10
CA ASN A 159 -10.85 -4.14 -9.10
C ASN A 159 -9.63 -3.22 -8.96
N TYR A 160 -9.54 -2.39 -7.91
CA TYR A 160 -8.37 -1.55 -7.68
C TYR A 160 -7.20 -2.34 -7.06
N VAL A 161 -6.32 -1.65 -6.32
CA VAL A 161 -5.20 -2.26 -5.61
C VAL A 161 -5.70 -3.27 -4.57
N GLU A 162 -5.05 -4.42 -4.55
CA GLU A 162 -5.19 -5.49 -3.58
C GLU A 162 -3.80 -5.74 -2.98
N ASP A 163 -3.74 -6.26 -1.75
CA ASP A 163 -2.56 -6.93 -1.22
C ASP A 163 -2.24 -8.22 -1.99
N ASP A 164 -1.02 -8.74 -1.86
CA ASP A 164 -0.59 -9.93 -2.62
C ASP A 164 -1.43 -11.20 -2.29
N ASP A 165 -2.03 -11.26 -1.10
CA ASP A 165 -2.97 -12.32 -0.67
C ASP A 165 -4.46 -12.01 -0.97
N ALA A 166 -4.76 -10.82 -1.50
CA ALA A 166 -6.10 -10.30 -1.80
C ALA A 166 -7.11 -10.32 -0.63
N MET A 167 -6.62 -10.19 0.61
CA MET A 167 -7.43 -10.10 1.83
C MET A 167 -8.03 -8.70 2.06
N PHE A 168 -7.41 -7.65 1.51
CA PHE A 168 -7.78 -6.26 1.67
C PHE A 168 -8.00 -5.54 0.33
N ARG A 169 -8.97 -4.64 0.31
CA ARG A 169 -9.23 -3.71 -0.80
C ARG A 169 -9.47 -2.31 -0.25
N PHE A 170 -9.08 -1.29 -1.01
CA PHE A 170 -9.44 0.09 -0.69
C PHE A 170 -10.91 0.33 -1.01
N ASP A 171 -11.70 0.67 0.02
CA ASP A 171 -13.10 1.01 -0.10
C ASP A 171 -13.28 2.53 0.02
N TYR A 172 -13.09 3.21 -1.11
CA TYR A 172 -13.17 4.68 -1.19
C TYR A 172 -14.62 5.13 -1.27
N SER A 173 -15.16 5.79 -0.23
CA SER A 173 -16.54 6.27 -0.26
C SER A 173 -16.81 7.26 -1.41
N GLY A 174 -18.07 7.36 -1.84
CA GLY A 174 -18.47 8.30 -2.90
C GLY A 174 -18.08 9.74 -2.60
N ASP A 175 -18.16 10.17 -1.34
CA ASP A 175 -17.77 11.53 -0.93
C ASP A 175 -16.24 11.71 -0.91
N PHE A 176 -15.47 10.67 -0.57
CA PHE A 176 -14.01 10.70 -0.73
C PHE A 176 -13.62 10.80 -2.21
N LEU A 177 -14.29 10.07 -3.10
CA LEU A 177 -14.05 10.13 -4.55
C LEU A 177 -14.38 11.51 -5.12
N LYS A 178 -15.48 12.13 -4.68
CA LYS A 178 -15.79 13.53 -5.03
C LYS A 178 -14.71 14.49 -4.54
N TRP A 179 -14.37 14.43 -3.24
CA TRP A 179 -13.36 15.29 -2.62
C TRP A 179 -11.98 15.19 -3.31
N ALA A 180 -11.53 13.97 -3.60
CA ALA A 180 -10.21 13.74 -4.21
C ALA A 180 -10.16 14.09 -5.70
N LEU A 181 -11.29 14.05 -6.42
CA LEU A 181 -11.34 14.20 -7.88
C LEU A 181 -12.00 15.51 -8.34
N GLN A 182 -12.52 16.33 -7.43
CA GLN A 182 -13.14 17.62 -7.76
C GLN A 182 -12.50 18.82 -7.00
N PRO A 183 -11.16 18.94 -6.92
CA PRO A 183 -10.52 20.15 -6.38
C PRO A 183 -10.82 21.38 -7.25
N PRO A 184 -10.58 22.61 -6.76
CA PRO A 184 -10.72 23.83 -7.56
C PRO A 184 -9.96 23.73 -8.90
N GLY A 185 -10.64 24.06 -10.00
CA GLY A 185 -10.08 23.98 -11.35
C GLY A 185 -10.14 22.59 -12.01
N TYR A 186 -10.67 21.54 -11.37
CA TYR A 186 -10.77 20.22 -11.99
C TYR A 186 -11.54 20.24 -13.32
N LEU A 187 -11.11 19.41 -14.27
CA LEU A 187 -11.72 19.29 -15.59
C LEU A 187 -12.32 17.89 -15.76
N LYS A 188 -13.65 17.81 -15.90
CA LYS A 188 -14.38 16.53 -16.08
C LYS A 188 -13.79 15.66 -17.18
N ILE A 189 -13.22 16.25 -18.24
CA ILE A 189 -12.57 15.51 -19.34
C ILE A 189 -11.42 14.59 -18.88
N TRP A 190 -10.78 14.86 -17.75
CA TRP A 190 -9.72 14.01 -17.20
C TRP A 190 -10.24 12.81 -16.40
N HIS A 191 -11.56 12.67 -16.19
CA HIS A 191 -12.18 11.48 -15.60
C HIS A 191 -12.49 10.45 -16.69
N VAL A 192 -11.44 9.80 -17.21
CA VAL A 192 -11.49 8.95 -18.40
C VAL A 192 -11.91 7.53 -18.04
N GLY A 193 -13.09 7.11 -18.49
CA GLY A 193 -13.56 5.73 -18.34
C GLY A 193 -13.63 4.97 -19.66
N VAL A 194 -13.66 3.64 -19.57
CA VAL A 194 -14.00 2.75 -20.70
C VAL A 194 -15.20 1.89 -20.31
N ARG A 195 -16.23 1.91 -21.16
CA ARG A 195 -17.45 1.09 -21.04
C ARG A 195 -17.45 -0.02 -22.09
N VAL A 196 -18.13 -1.13 -21.80
CA VAL A 196 -18.42 -2.18 -22.80
C VAL A 196 -19.66 -1.76 -23.60
N SER A 197 -19.55 -1.62 -24.92
CA SER A 197 -20.59 -0.97 -25.73
C SER A 197 -21.94 -1.68 -25.75
N SER A 198 -21.97 -3.00 -25.56
CA SER A 198 -23.19 -3.82 -25.62
C SER A 198 -24.05 -3.78 -24.36
N ASN A 199 -23.49 -3.42 -23.20
CA ASN A 199 -24.21 -3.36 -21.92
C ASN A 199 -23.87 -2.11 -21.07
N LYS A 200 -23.08 -1.19 -21.63
CA LYS A 200 -22.60 0.07 -21.05
C LYS A 200 -21.81 -0.04 -19.74
N LYS A 201 -21.53 -1.25 -19.23
CA LYS A 201 -20.82 -1.44 -17.96
C LYS A 201 -19.41 -0.84 -17.99
N LEU A 202 -19.08 -0.04 -16.98
CA LEU A 202 -17.72 0.47 -16.76
C LEU A 202 -16.73 -0.67 -16.46
N VAL A 203 -15.58 -0.68 -17.15
CA VAL A 203 -14.54 -1.73 -17.04
C VAL A 203 -13.11 -1.23 -16.90
N ALA A 204 -12.85 0.07 -17.12
CA ALA A 204 -11.59 0.71 -16.76
C ALA A 204 -11.81 2.20 -16.47
N PHE A 205 -10.92 2.80 -15.68
CA PHE A 205 -10.93 4.21 -15.30
C PHE A 205 -9.51 4.73 -15.08
N VAL A 206 -9.30 6.03 -15.30
CA VAL A 206 -8.14 6.80 -14.81
C VAL A 206 -8.60 8.25 -14.62
N SER A 207 -8.12 8.90 -13.56
CA SER A 207 -8.40 10.32 -13.30
C SER A 207 -7.15 11.19 -13.41
N GLY A 208 -7.38 12.47 -13.68
CA GLY A 208 -6.40 13.54 -13.57
C GLY A 208 -7.00 14.77 -12.90
N ILE A 209 -6.24 15.44 -12.04
CA ILE A 209 -6.61 16.71 -11.40
C ILE A 209 -5.48 17.74 -11.60
N PRO A 210 -5.75 19.06 -11.61
CA PRO A 210 -4.70 20.06 -11.74
C PRO A 210 -3.88 20.12 -10.45
N ALA A 211 -2.57 20.26 -10.57
CA ALA A 211 -1.67 20.50 -9.44
C ALA A 211 -0.55 21.46 -9.82
N ASP A 212 -0.34 22.48 -8.98
CA ASP A 212 0.78 23.41 -9.04
C ASP A 212 1.90 22.90 -8.14
N ILE A 213 3.03 22.50 -8.72
CA ILE A 213 4.13 21.84 -8.01
C ILE A 213 5.45 22.58 -8.25
N ARG A 214 6.13 22.94 -7.15
CA ARG A 214 7.54 23.38 -7.19
C ARG A 214 8.46 22.17 -7.31
N ILE A 215 9.33 22.19 -8.32
CA ILE A 215 10.36 21.17 -8.58
C ILE A 215 11.70 21.92 -8.58
N TYR A 216 12.49 21.73 -7.52
CA TYR A 216 13.66 22.56 -7.20
C TYR A 216 13.35 24.05 -7.32
N ASP A 217 13.91 24.78 -8.29
CA ASP A 217 13.62 26.21 -8.53
C ASP A 217 12.60 26.47 -9.65
N SER A 218 12.12 25.43 -10.33
CA SER A 218 11.01 25.51 -11.29
C SER A 218 9.65 25.43 -10.59
N HIS A 219 8.64 26.09 -11.17
CA HIS A 219 7.23 25.95 -10.79
C HIS A 219 6.44 25.40 -11.98
N GLN A 220 5.81 24.24 -11.83
CA GLN A 220 5.15 23.50 -12.90
C GLN A 220 3.66 23.36 -12.62
N HIS A 221 2.83 23.83 -13.56
CA HIS A 221 1.39 23.54 -13.57
C HIS A 221 1.18 22.25 -14.36
N LEU A 222 0.77 21.18 -13.68
CA LEU A 222 0.75 19.81 -14.21
C LEU A 222 -0.52 19.06 -13.82
N VAL A 223 -0.69 17.82 -14.32
CA VAL A 223 -1.80 16.94 -13.90
C VAL A 223 -1.32 15.89 -12.89
N GLU A 224 -1.90 15.83 -11.69
CA GLU A 224 -1.78 14.64 -10.83
C GLU A 224 -2.68 13.53 -11.39
N ILE A 225 -2.09 12.39 -11.73
CA ILE A 225 -2.78 11.22 -12.28
C ILE A 225 -2.95 10.15 -11.20
N ASN A 226 -4.19 9.69 -11.00
CA ASN A 226 -4.55 8.77 -9.92
C ASN A 226 -5.66 7.79 -10.36
N PHE A 227 -6.03 6.84 -9.48
CA PHE A 227 -7.11 5.86 -9.65
C PHE A 227 -7.11 5.06 -10.97
N LEU A 228 -5.94 4.81 -11.57
CA LEU A 228 -5.79 3.96 -12.76
C LEU A 228 -6.23 2.52 -12.46
N CYS A 229 -7.44 2.17 -12.89
CA CYS A 229 -8.10 0.91 -12.61
C CYS A 229 -8.46 0.18 -13.91
N VAL A 230 -8.17 -1.11 -13.98
CA VAL A 230 -8.63 -2.01 -15.06
C VAL A 230 -9.25 -3.26 -14.43
N HIS A 231 -10.51 -3.52 -14.79
CA HIS A 231 -11.28 -4.67 -14.33
C HIS A 231 -10.48 -5.98 -14.52
N LYS A 232 -10.42 -6.83 -13.48
CA LYS A 232 -9.42 -7.91 -13.36
C LYS A 232 -9.28 -8.78 -14.62
N LYS A 233 -10.42 -9.16 -15.22
CA LYS A 233 -10.50 -10.00 -16.43
C LYS A 233 -9.88 -9.37 -17.69
N LEU A 234 -9.58 -8.07 -17.69
CA LEU A 234 -9.01 -7.31 -18.82
C LEU A 234 -7.56 -6.84 -18.57
N ARG A 235 -6.99 -7.02 -17.37
CA ARG A 235 -5.63 -6.54 -17.03
C ARG A 235 -4.55 -7.06 -18.00
N SER A 236 -4.68 -8.29 -18.49
CA SER A 236 -3.77 -8.90 -19.48
C SER A 236 -3.97 -8.44 -20.93
N LYS A 237 -4.98 -7.61 -21.22
CA LYS A 237 -5.35 -7.16 -22.59
C LYS A 237 -4.77 -5.79 -22.96
N ARG A 238 -3.76 -5.30 -22.24
CA ARG A 238 -3.04 -4.03 -22.50
C ARG A 238 -3.92 -2.77 -22.51
N LEU A 239 -5.07 -2.79 -21.83
CA LEU A 239 -6.00 -1.66 -21.80
C LEU A 239 -5.42 -0.42 -21.08
N ALA A 240 -4.66 -0.60 -19.99
CA ALA A 240 -4.05 0.52 -19.25
C ALA A 240 -3.13 1.42 -20.11
N PRO A 241 -2.19 0.90 -20.93
CA PRO A 241 -1.47 1.69 -21.94
C PRO A 241 -2.34 2.55 -22.87
N VAL A 242 -3.58 2.14 -23.16
CA VAL A 242 -4.51 2.91 -24.02
C VAL A 242 -5.21 4.00 -23.21
N LEU A 243 -5.59 3.73 -21.95
CA LEU A 243 -6.09 4.76 -21.02
C LEU A 243 -5.05 5.86 -20.79
N ILE A 244 -3.80 5.49 -20.53
CA ILE A 244 -2.69 6.44 -20.32
C ILE A 244 -2.56 7.36 -21.54
N LYS A 245 -2.50 6.79 -22.75
CA LYS A 245 -2.43 7.58 -23.99
C LYS A 245 -3.62 8.52 -24.21
N GLU A 246 -4.83 8.12 -23.82
CA GLU A 246 -6.01 8.98 -23.93
C GLU A 246 -6.03 10.10 -22.88
N ILE A 247 -5.68 9.84 -21.61
CA ILE A 247 -5.62 10.92 -20.62
C ILE A 247 -4.47 11.90 -20.89
N THR A 248 -3.29 11.42 -21.33
CA THR A 248 -2.20 12.28 -21.82
C THR A 248 -2.67 13.15 -22.99
N ARG A 249 -3.40 12.60 -23.97
CA ARG A 249 -3.98 13.37 -25.07
C ARG A 249 -4.95 14.45 -24.59
N ARG A 250 -5.80 14.15 -23.60
CA ARG A 250 -6.73 15.12 -22.99
C ARG A 250 -6.03 16.17 -22.12
N SER A 251 -4.88 15.86 -21.52
CA SER A 251 -4.00 16.84 -20.85
C SER A 251 -3.36 17.79 -21.86
N HIS A 252 -2.74 17.24 -22.91
CA HIS A 252 -2.08 18.02 -23.96
C HIS A 252 -3.07 18.97 -24.67
N LEU A 253 -4.32 18.55 -24.88
CA LEU A 253 -5.38 19.43 -25.41
C LEU A 253 -5.77 20.62 -24.51
N GLN A 254 -5.30 20.67 -23.26
CA GLN A 254 -5.44 21.83 -22.37
C GLN A 254 -4.12 22.62 -22.21
N GLY A 255 -3.09 22.28 -23.01
CA GLY A 255 -1.77 22.92 -22.94
C GLY A 255 -0.87 22.40 -21.81
N ILE A 256 -1.25 21.31 -21.14
CA ILE A 256 -0.47 20.72 -20.04
C ILE A 256 0.18 19.42 -20.51
N PHE A 257 1.51 19.37 -20.45
CA PHE A 257 2.34 18.29 -21.01
C PHE A 257 3.06 17.46 -19.93
N GLN A 258 3.00 17.91 -18.68
CA GLN A 258 3.64 17.33 -17.52
C GLN A 258 2.59 16.67 -16.61
N ALA A 259 2.97 15.60 -15.94
CA ALA A 259 2.10 14.89 -15.00
C ALA A 259 2.90 14.25 -13.86
N VAL A 260 2.30 14.19 -12.67
CA VAL A 260 2.84 13.46 -11.52
C VAL A 260 1.96 12.25 -11.21
N TYR A 261 2.56 11.14 -10.78
CA TYR A 261 1.84 9.93 -10.38
C TYR A 261 2.65 9.13 -9.37
N THR A 262 1.96 8.36 -8.53
CA THR A 262 2.57 7.38 -7.61
C THR A 262 2.15 5.96 -8.01
N ALA A 263 2.96 4.96 -7.65
CA ALA A 263 2.67 3.55 -7.93
C ALA A 263 3.34 2.64 -6.91
N GLY A 264 2.60 1.64 -6.40
CA GLY A 264 3.16 0.58 -5.55
C GLY A 264 4.09 -0.40 -6.29
N VAL A 265 4.22 -0.27 -7.61
CA VAL A 265 5.15 -1.04 -8.45
C VAL A 265 6.25 -0.12 -9.01
N VAL A 266 7.48 -0.62 -9.08
CA VAL A 266 8.59 0.16 -9.64
C VAL A 266 8.41 0.33 -11.15
N LEU A 267 8.24 1.58 -11.58
CA LEU A 267 8.26 2.03 -12.98
C LEU A 267 9.56 2.81 -13.26
N PRO A 268 10.12 2.84 -14.48
CA PRO A 268 11.30 3.65 -14.79
C PRO A 268 10.92 5.13 -14.97
N ARG A 269 11.60 6.12 -14.35
CA ARG A 269 12.45 6.09 -13.15
C ARG A 269 11.74 6.96 -12.09
N PRO A 270 11.45 6.48 -10.86
CA PRO A 270 10.72 7.29 -9.89
C PRO A 270 11.65 8.34 -9.27
N ILE A 271 11.12 9.55 -9.09
CA ILE A 271 11.88 10.75 -8.69
C ILE A 271 12.39 10.61 -7.24
N ALA A 272 11.56 10.06 -6.35
CA ALA A 272 11.94 9.68 -4.98
C ALA A 272 11.53 8.22 -4.70
N LYS A 273 12.22 7.59 -3.73
CA LYS A 273 11.85 6.30 -3.14
C LYS A 273 12.34 6.19 -1.70
N ALA A 274 11.43 5.90 -0.78
CA ALA A 274 11.78 5.08 0.38
C ALA A 274 12.08 3.65 -0.11
N ARG A 275 13.21 3.07 0.30
CA ARG A 275 13.55 1.65 0.09
C ARG A 275 13.94 0.99 1.41
N PRO A 276 13.82 -0.34 1.56
CA PRO A 276 14.31 -1.02 2.76
C PRO A 276 15.78 -0.70 3.03
N MET A 277 16.10 -0.44 4.30
CA MET A 277 17.46 -0.24 4.80
C MET A 277 18.27 -1.54 4.65
N LEU A 278 19.47 -1.42 4.11
CA LEU A 278 20.43 -2.51 3.89
C LEU A 278 21.62 -2.36 4.84
N LYS A 279 22.37 -3.45 5.05
CA LYS A 279 23.58 -3.44 5.89
C LYS A 279 24.61 -2.39 5.45
N LYS A 280 24.64 -2.02 4.17
CA LYS A 280 25.53 -0.97 3.62
C LYS A 280 25.20 0.44 4.11
N ASP A 281 23.94 0.70 4.49
CA ASP A 281 23.45 2.03 4.87
C ASP A 281 23.69 2.35 6.37
N VAL A 282 24.07 1.34 7.17
CA VAL A 282 24.23 1.44 8.62
C VAL A 282 25.13 2.62 9.06
N PRO A 283 26.29 2.90 8.43
CA PRO A 283 27.14 4.02 8.84
C PRO A 283 26.53 5.39 8.52
N GLU A 284 25.86 5.52 7.37
CA GLU A 284 25.17 6.76 6.98
C GLU A 284 23.97 7.03 7.88
N VAL A 285 23.15 6.00 8.16
CA VAL A 285 22.04 6.10 9.11
C VAL A 285 22.53 6.39 10.52
N ARG A 286 23.67 5.85 10.98
CA ARG A 286 24.25 6.21 12.28
C ARG A 286 24.66 7.68 12.33
N ALA A 287 25.28 8.21 11.27
CA ALA A 287 25.67 9.61 11.22
C ALA A 287 24.43 10.52 11.24
N LEU A 288 23.51 10.32 10.29
CA LEU A 288 22.27 11.10 10.16
C LEU A 288 21.40 11.05 11.41
N LEU A 289 21.27 9.88 12.05
CA LEU A 289 20.45 9.73 13.26
C LEU A 289 21.08 10.40 14.48
N ASN A 290 22.40 10.29 14.69
CA ASN A 290 23.06 11.00 15.80
C ASN A 290 23.05 12.53 15.58
N GLU A 291 23.21 13.00 14.34
CA GLU A 291 23.11 14.42 13.97
C GLU A 291 21.70 14.95 14.25
N TYR A 292 20.67 14.26 13.74
CA TYR A 292 19.27 14.62 13.98
C TYR A 292 18.88 14.55 15.48
N MET A 293 19.37 13.54 16.22
CA MET A 293 19.13 13.40 17.66
C MET A 293 19.77 14.50 18.52
N SER A 294 20.79 15.20 18.01
CA SER A 294 21.43 16.31 18.74
C SER A 294 20.50 17.53 18.97
N LYS A 295 19.36 17.58 18.27
CA LYS A 295 18.29 18.57 18.47
C LYS A 295 17.54 18.44 19.82
N PHE A 296 17.66 17.30 20.51
CA PHE A 296 16.83 16.95 21.68
C PHE A 296 17.67 16.80 22.97
N ASN A 297 17.01 16.85 24.13
CA ASN A 297 17.68 16.91 25.44
C ASN A 297 17.93 15.53 26.08
N PHE A 298 17.11 14.52 25.76
CA PHE A 298 17.21 13.18 26.33
C PHE A 298 17.07 12.13 25.22
N VAL A 299 18.21 11.59 24.76
CA VAL A 299 18.33 10.75 23.56
C VAL A 299 19.30 9.57 23.75
N PRO A 300 19.15 8.48 22.97
CA PRO A 300 20.23 7.52 22.78
C PRO A 300 21.34 8.15 21.93
N VAL A 301 22.58 7.74 22.18
CA VAL A 301 23.73 8.06 21.31
C VAL A 301 24.28 6.75 20.76
N PHE A 302 24.10 6.53 19.47
CA PHE A 302 24.51 5.30 18.79
C PHE A 302 26.00 5.37 18.46
N LYS A 303 26.84 4.77 19.30
CA LYS A 303 28.30 4.90 19.23
C LYS A 303 28.88 4.07 18.09
N THR A 304 28.38 2.85 17.91
CA THR A 304 28.89 1.88 16.93
C THR A 304 27.90 1.55 15.82
N ASP A 305 28.40 1.15 14.65
CA ASP A 305 27.58 0.60 13.57
C ASP A 305 26.84 -0.67 14.01
N ASP A 306 27.40 -1.44 14.95
CA ASP A 306 26.76 -2.63 15.49
C ASP A 306 25.54 -2.34 16.38
N GLU A 307 25.47 -1.19 17.06
CA GLU A 307 24.26 -0.74 17.76
C GLU A 307 23.12 -0.43 16.78
N VAL A 308 23.40 0.34 15.71
CA VAL A 308 22.40 0.66 14.66
C VAL A 308 21.99 -0.61 13.90
N LYS A 309 22.94 -1.49 13.58
CA LYS A 309 22.67 -2.82 13.01
C LYS A 309 21.92 -3.74 13.98
N HIS A 310 21.98 -3.51 15.29
CA HIS A 310 21.18 -4.26 16.25
C HIS A 310 19.74 -3.76 16.32
N TRP A 311 19.55 -2.48 16.60
CA TRP A 311 18.23 -1.92 16.90
C TRP A 311 17.44 -1.52 15.66
N ILE A 312 18.13 -1.12 14.59
CA ILE A 312 17.52 -0.39 13.48
C ILE A 312 17.53 -1.20 12.17
N LEU A 313 18.58 -1.95 11.84
CA LEU A 313 18.59 -2.71 10.57
C LEU A 313 17.41 -3.71 10.52
N THR A 314 16.63 -3.65 9.43
CA THR A 314 15.37 -4.40 9.24
C THR A 314 15.46 -5.88 9.63
N ARG A 315 14.52 -6.31 10.46
CA ARG A 315 14.28 -7.70 10.87
C ARG A 315 12.81 -8.03 10.64
N GLU A 316 12.55 -8.94 9.71
CA GLU A 316 11.19 -9.36 9.36
C GLU A 316 10.40 -9.84 10.59
N GLY A 317 9.15 -9.40 10.69
CA GLY A 317 8.28 -9.64 11.86
C GLY A 317 8.64 -8.88 13.15
N VAL A 318 9.72 -8.08 13.17
CA VAL A 318 10.19 -7.37 14.38
C VAL A 318 10.29 -5.87 14.16
N VAL A 319 11.15 -5.41 13.23
CA VAL A 319 11.37 -3.98 12.94
C VAL A 319 11.58 -3.78 11.44
N TRP A 320 10.88 -2.82 10.86
CA TRP A 320 11.06 -2.41 9.47
C TRP A 320 11.66 -1.02 9.42
N SER A 321 12.70 -0.89 8.60
CA SER A 321 13.49 0.32 8.45
C SER A 321 13.68 0.64 6.98
N PHE A 322 13.51 1.92 6.66
CA PHE A 322 13.56 2.43 5.30
C PHE A 322 14.44 3.66 5.23
N VAL A 323 15.14 3.80 4.10
CA VAL A 323 15.97 4.95 3.78
C VAL A 323 15.49 5.58 2.47
N VAL A 324 15.57 6.90 2.39
CA VAL A 324 15.50 7.64 1.13
C VAL A 324 16.93 7.93 0.69
N GLU A 325 17.25 7.53 -0.54
CA GLU A 325 18.53 7.89 -1.19
C GLU A 325 18.33 9.12 -2.08
N ASP A 326 19.28 10.04 -1.99
CA ASP A 326 19.46 11.13 -2.94
C ASP A 326 19.58 10.57 -4.39
N PRO A 327 18.85 11.14 -5.37
CA PRO A 327 18.76 10.56 -6.71
C PRO A 327 20.07 10.63 -7.50
N GLU A 328 21.00 11.52 -7.15
CA GLU A 328 22.28 11.70 -7.84
C GLU A 328 23.40 11.04 -7.05
N THR A 329 23.67 11.56 -5.86
CA THR A 329 24.81 11.21 -5.00
C THR A 329 24.68 9.86 -4.29
N LYS A 330 23.47 9.27 -4.28
CA LYS A 330 23.10 7.99 -3.62
C LYS A 330 23.27 7.96 -2.10
N LYS A 331 23.54 9.10 -1.47
CA LYS A 331 23.62 9.22 -0.01
C LYS A 331 22.24 9.10 0.62
N VAL A 332 22.19 8.60 1.85
CA VAL A 332 20.95 8.61 2.64
C VAL A 332 20.62 10.05 3.07
N THR A 333 19.45 10.54 2.69
CA THR A 333 18.94 11.87 3.07
C THR A 333 17.95 11.81 4.23
N ASP A 334 17.20 10.70 4.30
CA ASP A 334 16.15 10.50 5.28
C ASP A 334 16.08 9.02 5.65
N PHE A 335 15.63 8.76 6.87
CA PHE A 335 15.48 7.42 7.41
C PHE A 335 14.26 7.38 8.34
N PHE A 336 13.53 6.26 8.34
CA PHE A 336 12.47 5.99 9.32
C PHE A 336 12.32 4.50 9.61
N SER A 337 11.77 4.19 10.78
CA SER A 337 11.54 2.82 11.24
C SER A 337 10.30 2.68 12.11
N PHE A 338 9.71 1.49 12.11
CA PHE A 338 8.62 1.08 12.99
C PHE A 338 8.76 -0.39 13.40
N TYR A 339 8.38 -0.71 14.63
CA TYR A 339 8.45 -2.07 15.19
C TYR A 339 7.07 -2.69 15.39
N TYR A 340 6.98 -4.01 15.26
CA TYR A 340 5.75 -4.77 15.49
C TYR A 340 5.55 -5.04 16.99
N LEU A 341 4.34 -4.78 17.48
CA LEU A 341 3.90 -5.16 18.82
C LEU A 341 2.44 -5.64 18.77
N PRO A 342 2.18 -6.83 18.18
CA PRO A 342 0.82 -7.30 17.94
C PRO A 342 0.07 -7.64 19.24
N SER A 343 -1.15 -7.14 19.37
CA SER A 343 -1.98 -7.31 20.57
C SER A 343 -2.98 -8.47 20.40
N SER A 344 -3.10 -9.34 21.41
CA SER A 344 -4.14 -10.39 21.44
C SER A 344 -5.52 -9.81 21.76
N VAL A 345 -6.53 -10.10 20.94
CA VAL A 345 -7.90 -9.60 21.12
C VAL A 345 -8.71 -10.58 21.98
N ILE A 346 -8.93 -10.20 23.24
CA ILE A 346 -9.69 -11.00 24.20
C ILE A 346 -11.19 -10.87 23.92
N GLY A 347 -11.94 -11.99 24.00
CA GLY A 347 -13.41 -12.03 23.94
C GLY A 347 -14.05 -11.82 22.56
N HIS A 348 -13.34 -11.26 21.58
CA HIS A 348 -13.90 -11.00 20.25
C HIS A 348 -14.12 -12.30 19.44
N GLN A 349 -15.23 -12.37 18.70
CA GLN A 349 -15.66 -13.62 18.05
C GLN A 349 -14.85 -13.96 16.80
N VAL A 350 -14.58 -12.97 15.93
CA VAL A 350 -13.90 -13.16 14.65
C VAL A 350 -12.38 -12.95 14.78
N HIS A 351 -11.93 -11.69 14.80
CA HIS A 351 -10.51 -11.32 14.98
C HIS A 351 -9.97 -11.80 16.34
N LYS A 352 -8.69 -12.21 16.36
CA LYS A 352 -7.95 -12.73 17.54
C LYS A 352 -6.67 -11.97 17.85
N THR A 353 -6.19 -11.17 16.91
CA THR A 353 -4.97 -10.37 17.00
C THR A 353 -5.23 -9.04 16.28
N ILE A 354 -4.60 -7.97 16.76
CA ILE A 354 -4.44 -6.69 16.06
C ILE A 354 -2.96 -6.56 15.73
N ASN A 355 -2.64 -6.45 14.44
CA ASN A 355 -1.29 -6.20 13.95
C ASN A 355 -0.95 -4.72 14.14
N ALA A 356 -0.63 -4.34 15.37
CA ALA A 356 -0.14 -3.00 15.70
C ALA A 356 1.36 -2.87 15.40
N VAL A 357 1.74 -1.71 14.87
CA VAL A 357 3.14 -1.26 14.84
C VAL A 357 3.27 0.07 15.55
N TYR A 358 4.48 0.38 16.02
CA TYR A 358 4.83 1.59 16.73
C TYR A 358 5.98 2.30 16.00
N LEU A 359 5.84 3.61 15.79
CA LEU A 359 6.90 4.46 15.26
C LEU A 359 8.11 4.39 16.19
N PHE A 360 9.27 4.13 15.61
CA PHE A 360 10.54 4.00 16.33
C PHE A 360 11.42 5.22 16.03
N TYR A 361 12.63 5.02 15.54
CA TYR A 361 13.52 6.11 15.16
C TYR A 361 13.33 6.55 13.72
N TYR A 362 13.46 7.84 13.49
CA TYR A 362 13.54 8.48 12.18
C TYR A 362 14.53 9.64 12.23
N ALA A 363 14.98 10.09 11.07
CA ALA A 363 15.83 11.26 10.90
C ALA A 363 15.64 11.85 9.51
N VAL A 364 15.67 13.18 9.41
CA VAL A 364 15.68 13.93 8.15
C VAL A 364 16.88 14.87 8.13
N LYS A 365 17.49 15.06 6.97
CA LYS A 365 18.63 15.97 6.78
C LYS A 365 18.23 17.45 6.86
N GLU A 366 16.94 17.77 6.81
CA GLU A 366 16.44 19.15 6.87
C GLU A 366 16.72 19.83 8.22
N SER A 367 17.16 21.09 8.13
CA SER A 367 17.52 21.96 9.27
C SER A 367 16.58 23.15 9.46
N ASP A 368 15.83 23.55 8.43
CA ASP A 368 14.77 24.56 8.55
C ASP A 368 13.50 23.93 9.13
N GLU A 369 12.80 24.64 10.02
CA GLU A 369 11.62 24.12 10.73
C GLU A 369 10.45 23.83 9.77
N LYS A 370 10.22 24.69 8.78
CA LYS A 370 9.13 24.55 7.81
C LYS A 370 9.42 23.44 6.80
N ALA A 371 10.66 23.34 6.34
CA ALA A 371 11.14 22.22 5.52
C ALA A 371 11.03 20.89 6.29
N THR A 372 11.48 20.87 7.56
CA THR A 372 11.39 19.71 8.45
C THR A 372 9.94 19.24 8.62
N LYS A 373 8.99 20.15 8.89
CA LYS A 373 7.56 19.81 8.98
C LYS A 373 7.04 19.15 7.70
N GLY A 374 7.22 19.78 6.54
CA GLY A 374 6.77 19.23 5.26
C GLY A 374 7.45 17.90 4.90
N ARG A 375 8.73 17.74 5.25
CA ARG A 375 9.50 16.52 5.02
C ARG A 375 9.01 15.37 5.91
N LEU A 376 8.81 15.61 7.21
CA LEU A 376 8.29 14.60 8.14
C LEU A 376 6.86 14.18 7.82
N GLN A 377 5.98 15.13 7.45
CA GLN A 377 4.63 14.82 6.97
C GLN A 377 4.67 13.87 5.74
N SER A 378 5.58 14.13 4.79
CA SER A 378 5.79 13.26 3.62
C SER A 378 6.35 11.88 4.01
N LEU A 379 7.38 11.86 4.86
CA LEU A 379 8.08 10.64 5.27
C LEU A 379 7.19 9.70 6.10
N MET A 380 6.38 10.25 7.00
CA MET A 380 5.43 9.48 7.81
C MET A 380 4.21 9.02 7.02
N LYS A 381 3.80 9.76 5.97
CA LYS A 381 2.80 9.29 5.00
C LYS A 381 3.29 8.05 4.25
N ASP A 382 4.54 8.04 3.81
CA ASP A 382 5.18 6.85 3.24
C ASP A 382 5.27 5.70 4.26
N ALA A 383 5.60 5.98 5.52
CA ALA A 383 5.63 4.98 6.59
C ALA A 383 4.25 4.32 6.82
N LEU A 384 3.17 5.11 6.85
CA LEU A 384 1.78 4.62 6.95
C LEU A 384 1.40 3.74 5.75
N ILE A 385 1.76 4.14 4.52
CA ILE A 385 1.53 3.35 3.30
C ILE A 385 2.30 2.02 3.37
N LEU A 386 3.58 2.05 3.73
CA LEU A 386 4.44 0.86 3.81
C LEU A 386 4.04 -0.09 4.94
N ALA A 387 3.52 0.43 6.05
CA ALA A 387 2.90 -0.38 7.08
C ALA A 387 1.59 -1.02 6.58
N LYS A 388 0.72 -0.27 5.89
CA LYS A 388 -0.54 -0.83 5.39
C LYS A 388 -0.33 -1.92 4.34
N LEU A 389 0.71 -1.79 3.50
CA LEU A 389 1.18 -2.83 2.57
C LEU A 389 1.76 -4.08 3.26
N LYS A 390 1.94 -4.06 4.59
CA LYS A 390 2.40 -5.19 5.42
C LYS A 390 1.30 -5.73 6.34
N SER A 391 0.04 -5.53 5.96
CA SER A 391 -1.15 -6.01 6.69
C SER A 391 -1.16 -5.59 8.17
N VAL A 392 -0.71 -4.35 8.41
CA VAL A 392 -0.84 -3.64 9.68
C VAL A 392 -2.26 -3.10 9.82
N ASP A 393 -2.82 -3.25 11.02
CA ASP A 393 -4.16 -2.81 11.38
C ASP A 393 -4.15 -1.39 11.95
N VAL A 394 -3.15 -1.06 12.77
CA VAL A 394 -2.99 0.25 13.42
C VAL A 394 -1.51 0.65 13.52
N PHE A 395 -1.22 1.94 13.31
CA PHE A 395 0.11 2.52 13.41
C PHE A 395 0.10 3.54 14.54
N ASN A 396 0.85 3.25 15.60
CA ASN A 396 0.92 4.06 16.81
C ASN A 396 2.18 4.94 16.80
N CYS A 397 2.14 6.08 17.48
CA CYS A 397 3.31 6.85 17.86
C CYS A 397 3.13 7.42 19.26
N LEU A 398 4.23 7.72 19.94
CA LEU A 398 4.22 8.48 21.20
C LEU A 398 4.31 9.99 20.90
N ASP A 399 3.93 10.84 21.84
CA ASP A 399 4.11 12.29 21.74
C ASP A 399 5.55 12.70 22.09
N LEU A 400 6.50 12.31 21.23
CA LEU A 400 7.96 12.47 21.41
C LEU A 400 8.59 13.03 20.13
N LEU A 401 9.88 13.40 20.18
CA LEU A 401 10.63 13.93 19.03
C LEU A 401 9.89 15.13 18.39
N GLU A 402 9.82 15.21 17.06
CA GLU A 402 9.06 16.22 16.31
C GLU A 402 7.68 15.67 15.86
N ASN A 403 7.10 14.69 16.55
CA ASN A 403 5.87 14.00 16.10
C ASN A 403 4.66 14.95 15.95
N GLN A 404 4.58 15.98 16.79
CA GLN A 404 3.60 17.07 16.70
C GLN A 404 3.56 17.77 15.32
N LEU A 405 4.64 17.70 14.52
CA LEU A 405 4.66 18.29 13.18
C LEU A 405 3.80 17.54 12.16
N PHE A 406 3.42 16.27 12.41
CA PHE A 406 2.67 15.46 11.44
C PHE A 406 1.40 14.77 11.96
N ILE A 407 1.19 14.61 13.28
CA ILE A 407 0.07 13.80 13.80
C ILE A 407 -1.31 14.27 13.35
N GLU A 408 -1.58 15.59 13.35
CA GLU A 408 -2.88 16.16 12.94
C GLU A 408 -3.15 15.94 11.44
N GLU A 409 -2.20 16.34 10.59
CA GLU A 409 -2.26 16.21 9.12
C GLU A 409 -2.46 14.75 8.69
N LEU A 410 -1.76 13.82 9.34
CA LEU A 410 -1.83 12.39 9.05
C LEU A 410 -2.92 11.65 9.84
N LYS A 411 -3.78 12.39 10.56
CA LYS A 411 -5.00 11.90 11.24
C LYS A 411 -4.74 10.85 12.31
N PHE A 412 -3.63 10.97 13.04
CA PHE A 412 -3.41 10.24 14.29
C PHE A 412 -4.41 10.74 15.34
N GLY A 413 -5.22 9.84 15.88
CA GLY A 413 -6.09 10.14 17.01
C GLY A 413 -5.33 10.10 18.35
N PRO A 414 -5.67 10.94 19.33
CA PRO A 414 -5.10 10.84 20.68
C PRO A 414 -5.52 9.52 21.35
N GLY A 415 -4.56 8.86 22.00
CA GLY A 415 -4.83 7.72 22.88
C GLY A 415 -5.24 8.14 24.29
N ASP A 416 -5.63 7.17 25.10
CA ASP A 416 -5.92 7.31 26.54
C ASP A 416 -4.71 6.97 27.44
N GLY A 417 -3.71 6.27 26.90
CA GLY A 417 -2.49 5.89 27.60
C GLY A 417 -1.39 6.96 27.62
N TYR A 418 -0.70 7.07 28.76
CA TYR A 418 0.44 7.98 28.96
C TYR A 418 1.70 7.18 29.30
N LEU A 419 2.86 7.57 28.74
CA LEU A 419 4.15 6.96 29.05
C LEU A 419 5.05 7.95 29.80
N ASN A 420 5.33 7.65 31.07
CA ASN A 420 6.14 8.50 31.93
C ASN A 420 7.61 8.03 31.95
N TYR A 421 8.55 8.95 31.74
CA TYR A 421 9.98 8.67 31.74
C TYR A 421 10.60 8.97 33.11
N TYR A 422 11.37 8.02 33.65
CA TYR A 422 12.01 8.12 34.96
C TYR A 422 13.51 7.77 34.86
N MET A 423 14.33 8.42 35.67
CA MET A 423 15.75 8.08 35.82
C MET A 423 16.05 7.65 37.26
N TYR A 424 16.68 6.49 37.43
CA TYR A 424 17.17 6.03 38.73
C TYR A 424 18.53 6.68 39.05
N ASN A 425 18.72 7.12 40.29
CA ASN A 425 19.96 7.75 40.79
C ASN A 425 20.48 8.94 39.95
N TRP A 426 19.58 9.71 39.32
CA TRP A 426 19.93 10.92 38.58
C TRP A 426 18.89 12.02 38.77
N ARG A 427 19.34 13.28 38.83
CA ARG A 427 18.45 14.45 38.86
C ARG A 427 18.37 15.05 37.47
N CYS A 428 17.25 14.87 36.79
CA CYS A 428 16.96 15.56 35.54
C CYS A 428 16.23 16.88 35.80
N ARG A 429 16.38 17.86 34.90
CA ARG A 429 15.45 19.00 34.81
C ARG A 429 14.19 18.56 34.08
N GLU A 430 13.08 19.20 34.39
CA GLU A 430 11.84 19.08 33.61
C GLU A 430 12.07 19.55 32.16
N MET A 431 11.38 18.91 31.23
CA MET A 431 11.41 19.23 29.80
C MET A 431 10.09 18.79 29.16
N GLY A 432 9.67 19.46 28.09
CA GLY A 432 8.57 18.99 27.26
C GLY A 432 8.90 17.69 26.55
N SER A 433 7.88 16.92 26.17
CA SER A 433 8.05 15.60 25.55
C SER A 433 8.66 15.70 24.14
N GLU A 434 8.53 16.85 23.48
CA GLU A 434 9.22 17.21 22.24
C GLU A 434 10.74 17.45 22.40
N LYS A 435 11.28 17.31 23.64
CA LYS A 435 12.72 17.24 23.94
C LYS A 435 13.20 15.86 24.36
N VAL A 436 12.31 14.87 24.38
CA VAL A 436 12.63 13.46 24.61
C VAL A 436 12.67 12.73 23.27
N GLY A 437 13.80 12.10 22.99
CA GLY A 437 14.04 11.27 21.81
C GLY A 437 14.57 9.87 22.14
N VAL A 438 14.48 9.42 23.39
CA VAL A 438 14.50 7.99 23.72
C VAL A 438 13.12 7.41 23.42
N VAL A 439 13.06 6.41 22.55
CA VAL A 439 11.86 5.59 22.33
C VAL A 439 12.06 4.25 23.04
N MET A 440 11.21 3.96 24.02
CA MET A 440 11.13 2.67 24.70
C MET A 440 10.29 1.68 23.88
N LEU A 441 10.64 0.39 23.94
CA LEU A 441 9.97 -0.70 23.21
C LEU A 441 8.78 -1.28 23.97
#